data_AF-A0A6I2GJN6-F1
#
_entry.id   AF-A0A6I2GJN6-F1
#
_cell.length_a   1.000
_cell.length_b   1.000
_cell.length_c   1.000
_cell.angle_alpha   90.00
_cell.angle_beta   90.00
_cell.angle_gamma   90.00
#
_symmetry.space_group_name_H-M   'P 1'
#
loop_
_entity.id
_entity.type
_entity.pdbx_description
1 polymer ?
#
loop_
_entity_poly.entity_id
_entity_poly.type
_entity_poly.pdbx_seq_one_letter_code
_entity_poly.pdbx_strand_id
1 'polypeptide(L)' 'MADVLPDVRDGLTRPERLVLHVLGELQREYGERHVPSAVLYGRLSEHLSLSPRDFEALLARLVGRRG' A
#
# COMPACT_ATOMS: atom_id res chain seq x y z
N MET A 1 -7.48 -3.44 -17.22
CA MET A 1 -6.67 -2.36 -17.81
C MET A 1 -6.98 -0.96 -17.27
N ALA A 2 -7.79 -0.79 -16.21
CA ALA A 2 -8.16 0.53 -15.66
C ALA A 2 -7.56 0.85 -14.26
N ASP A 3 -6.86 -0.10 -13.62
CA ASP A 3 -6.47 0.00 -12.20
C ASP A 3 -5.18 0.79 -11.95
N VAL A 4 -4.46 1.14 -13.02
CA VAL A 4 -3.15 1.81 -12.99
C VAL A 4 -3.21 3.29 -13.38
N LEU A 5 -4.38 3.81 -13.74
CA LEU A 5 -4.52 5.25 -14.02
C LEU A 5 -4.59 5.99 -12.67
N PRO A 6 -3.64 6.88 -12.36
CA PRO A 6 -3.69 7.66 -11.13
C PRO A 6 -4.91 8.58 -11.13
N ASP A 7 -5.58 8.65 -9.99
CA ASP A 7 -6.71 9.54 -9.78
C ASP A 7 -6.23 11.00 -9.79
N VAL A 8 -6.97 11.88 -10.48
CA VAL A 8 -6.60 13.29 -10.64
C VAL A 8 -6.56 14.06 -9.31
N ARG A 9 -7.19 13.54 -8.26
CA ARG A 9 -7.30 14.21 -6.95
C ARG A 9 -6.06 14.03 -6.09
N ASP A 10 -5.49 12.83 -6.09
CA ASP A 10 -4.41 12.44 -5.18
C ASP A 10 -3.17 11.89 -5.92
N GLY A 11 -3.26 11.68 -7.23
CA GLY A 11 -2.19 11.10 -8.03
C GLY A 11 -1.94 9.62 -7.75
N LEU A 12 -2.81 8.98 -6.95
CA LEU A 12 -2.68 7.59 -6.54
C LEU A 12 -3.45 6.68 -7.49
N THR A 13 -2.83 5.57 -7.83
CA THR A 13 -3.48 4.41 -8.41
C THR A 13 -4.32 3.69 -7.35
N ARG A 14 -5.25 2.83 -7.78
CA ARG A 14 -6.09 2.07 -6.85
C ARG A 14 -5.27 1.17 -5.91
N PRO A 15 -4.21 0.48 -6.35
CA PRO A 15 -3.35 -0.28 -5.44
C PRO A 15 -2.65 0.59 -4.39
N GLU A 16 -2.17 1.78 -4.77
CA GLU A 16 -1.53 2.72 -3.81
C GLU A 16 -2.52 3.21 -2.75
N ARG A 17 -3.75 3.55 -3.15
CA ARG A 17 -4.80 3.95 -2.21
C ARG A 17 -5.18 2.79 -1.28
N LEU A 18 -5.22 1.56 -1.80
CA LEU A 18 -5.48 0.39 -0.98
C LEU A 18 -4.37 0.16 0.06
N VAL A 19 -3.09 0.36 -0.30
CA VAL A 19 -1.97 0.31 0.65
C VAL A 19 -2.19 1.28 1.81
N LEU A 20 -2.53 2.54 1.51
CA LEU A 20 -2.79 3.55 2.55
C LEU A 20 -4.00 3.20 3.42
N HIS A 21 -5.08 2.70 2.81
CA HIS A 21 -6.28 2.28 3.52
C HIS A 21 -5.98 1.12 4.49
N VAL A 22 -5.34 0.06 4.01
CA VAL A 22 -4.97 -1.12 4.81
C VAL A 22 -3.98 -0.76 5.91
N LEU A 23 -2.98 0.07 5.61
CA LEU A 23 -2.05 0.57 6.61
C LEU A 23 -2.78 1.31 7.74
N GLY A 24 -3.76 2.16 7.40
CA GLY A 24 -4.56 2.88 8.39
C GLY A 24 -5.49 1.99 9.22
N GLU A 25 -6.06 0.92 8.64
CA GLU A 25 -6.80 -0.11 9.40
C GLU A 25 -5.87 -0.83 10.38
N LEU A 26 -4.71 -1.30 9.91
CA LEU A 26 -3.74 -2.00 10.75
C LEU A 26 -3.19 -1.09 11.86
N GLN A 27 -2.93 0.18 11.58
CA GLN A 27 -2.51 1.11 12.64
C GLN A 27 -3.57 1.23 13.74
N ARG A 28 -4.86 1.32 13.40
CA ARG A 28 -5.95 1.34 14.39
C ARG A 28 -6.01 0.04 15.20
N GLU A 29 -5.89 -1.12 14.54
CA GLU A 29 -5.84 -2.43 15.21
C GLU A 29 -4.64 -2.56 16.17
N TYR A 30 -3.48 -2.01 15.79
CA TYR A 30 -2.24 -2.09 16.56
C TYR A 30 -2.07 -0.96 17.59
N GLY A 31 -3.07 -0.07 17.73
CA GLY A 31 -3.02 1.06 18.66
C GLY A 31 -2.06 2.18 18.24
N GLU A 32 -2.16 2.59 16.97
CA GLU A 32 -1.39 3.65 16.31
C GLU A 32 0.13 3.44 16.30
N ARG A 33 0.56 2.19 16.46
CA ARG A 33 1.97 1.78 16.43
C ARG A 33 2.45 1.46 15.02
N HIS A 34 3.76 1.28 14.91
CA HIS A 34 4.43 0.79 13.70
C HIS A 34 3.82 -0.55 13.27
N VAL A 35 3.37 -0.63 12.01
CA VAL A 35 2.87 -1.86 11.39
C VAL A 35 4.04 -2.51 10.63
N PRO A 36 4.48 -3.73 10.99
CA PRO A 36 5.56 -4.40 10.26
C PRO A 36 5.20 -4.62 8.80
N SER A 37 6.13 -4.39 7.87
CA SER A 37 5.88 -4.52 6.43
C SER A 37 5.38 -5.91 6.02
N ALA A 38 5.79 -6.97 6.73
CA ALA A 38 5.29 -8.33 6.50
C ALA A 38 3.80 -8.48 6.82
N VAL A 39 3.31 -7.80 7.87
CA VAL A 39 1.88 -7.79 8.23
C VAL A 39 1.08 -7.03 7.18
N LEU A 40 1.59 -5.87 6.76
CA LEU A 40 0.98 -5.09 5.69
C LEU A 40 0.91 -5.89 4.37
N TYR A 41 2.00 -6.57 4.00
CA TYR A 41 2.05 -7.44 2.81
C TYR A 41 1.04 -8.58 2.90
N GLY A 42 0.97 -9.26 4.05
CA GLY A 42 0.01 -10.34 4.28
C GLY A 42 -1.43 -9.88 4.06
N ARG A 43 -1.80 -8.75 4.67
CA ARG A 43 -3.15 -8.18 4.53
C ARG A 43 -3.45 -7.72 3.11
N LEU A 44 -2.50 -7.09 2.42
CA LEU A 44 -2.70 -6.65 1.03
C LEU A 44 -2.86 -7.82 0.07
N SER A 45 -2.17 -8.93 0.33
CA SER A 45 -2.29 -10.16 -0.47
C SER A 45 -3.68 -10.79 -0.40
N GLU A 46 -4.50 -10.46 0.61
CA GLU A 46 -5.90 -10.86 0.70
C GLU A 46 -6.78 -10.09 -0.29
N HIS A 47 -6.36 -8.89 -0.70
CA HIS A 47 -7.12 -8.01 -1.60
C HIS A 47 -6.59 -7.98 -3.03
N LEU A 48 -5.31 -8.32 -3.23
CA LEU A 48 -4.60 -8.24 -4.50
C LEU A 48 -3.76 -9.49 -4.71
N SER A 49 -3.68 -9.97 -5.95
CA SER A 49 -2.60 -10.87 -6.35
C SER A 49 -1.29 -10.07 -6.41
N LEU A 50 -0.58 -10.04 -5.29
CA LEU A 50 0.60 -9.18 -5.09
C LEU A 50 1.86 -10.03 -4.93
N SER A 51 2.88 -9.78 -5.76
CA SER A 51 4.20 -10.37 -5.54
C SER A 51 5.02 -9.51 -4.56
N PRO A 52 6.08 -10.05 -3.91
CA PRO A 52 6.96 -9.24 -3.06
C PRO A 52 7.57 -8.05 -3.81
N ARG A 53 7.90 -8.22 -5.10
CA ARG A 53 8.46 -7.16 -5.94
C ARG A 53 7.45 -6.04 -6.21
N ASP A 54 6.19 -6.40 -6.47
CA ASP A 54 5.13 -5.41 -6.70
C ASP A 54 4.83 -4.63 -5.42
N PHE A 55 4.86 -5.31 -4.27
CA PHE A 55 4.72 -4.66 -2.97
C PHE A 55 5.83 -3.64 -2.71
N GLU A 56 7.09 -4.01 -2.93
CA GLU A 56 8.23 -3.09 -2.83
C GLU A 56 8.09 -1.90 -3.78
N ALA A 57 7.63 -2.13 -5.01
CA ALA A 57 7.42 -1.06 -6.00
C ALA A 57 6.31 -0.08 -5.56
N LEU A 58 5.20 -0.58 -5.00
CA LEU A 58 4.13 0.24 -4.44
C LEU A 58 4.62 1.08 -3.27
N LEU A 59 5.35 0.46 -2.33
CA LEU A 59 5.93 1.19 -1.21
C LEU A 59 6.92 2.26 -1.67
N ALA A 60 7.82 1.93 -2.60
CA ALA A 60 8.81 2.86 -3.13
C ALA A 60 8.17 4.10 -3.77
N ARG A 61 6.99 3.96 -4.40
CA ARG A 61 6.23 5.08 -4.93
C ARG A 61 5.60 5.95 -3.83
N LEU A 62 5.14 5.34 -2.74
CA LEU A 62 4.48 6.04 -1.62
C LEU A 62 5.43 6.77 -0.67
N VAL A 63 6.59 6.20 -0.34
CA VAL A 63 7.55 6.85 0.60
C VAL A 63 8.45 7.88 -0.07
N GLY A 64 8.47 7.94 -1.40
CA GLY A 64 9.45 8.70 -2.16
C GLY A 64 10.85 8.11 -2.02
N ARG A 65 11.64 8.11 -3.10
CA ARG A 65 13.05 7.74 -3.01
C ARG A 65 13.73 8.74 -2.07
N ARG A 66 14.10 8.35 -0.84
CA ARG A 66 15.29 8.95 -0.21
C ARG A 66 16.45 8.54 -1.12
N GLY A 67 16.89 9.49 -1.95
CA GLY A 67 18.17 9.39 -2.65
C GLY A 67 19.30 9.21 -1.65
#